data_AF-A0A3L7DY95-F1
#
_entry.id   AF-A0A3L7DY95-F1
#
_cell.length_a   1.000
_cell.length_b   1.000
_cell.length_c   1.000
_cell.angle_alpha   90.00
_cell.angle_beta   90.00
_cell.angle_gamma   90.00
#
_symmetry.space_group_name_H-M   'P 1'
#
loop_
_entity.id
_entity.type
_entity.pdbx_description
1 polymer ?
#
loop_
_entity_poly.entity_id
_entity_poly.type
_entity_poly.pdbx_seq_one_letter_code
_entity_poly.pdbx_strand_id
1 'polypeptide(L)'
;MLDLKVAETYKQMFTEGFRLKNTKFHIDPNTALILTQPFTEYNTYTIEQEISGVERIAKEVRQAGKNPVLKLHPAEEPGKYEKLGLRTIEYPGPVEELLAGSAGEFCEVWSFYSSSLIFGSALFDIRSIAVRTDWNSSTLDDLDEECRALFNKYAEHRDYSNGR
;
A
#
# COMPACT_ATOMS: atom_id res chain seq x y z
N MET A 1 -23.04 -3.94 2.92
CA MET A 1 -22.44 -5.18 2.35
C MET A 1 -22.02 -4.82 0.93
N LEU A 2 -20.81 -5.17 0.48
CA LEU A 2 -20.38 -4.82 -0.88
C LEU A 2 -21.23 -5.62 -1.88
N ASP A 3 -21.78 -4.97 -2.90
CA ASP A 3 -22.55 -5.67 -3.93
C ASP A 3 -21.59 -6.60 -4.69
N LEU A 4 -21.86 -7.91 -4.64
CA LEU A 4 -21.00 -8.93 -5.24
C LEU A 4 -20.83 -8.74 -6.75
N LYS A 5 -21.86 -8.26 -7.45
CA LYS A 5 -21.80 -8.01 -8.89
C LYS A 5 -20.89 -6.83 -9.19
N VAL A 6 -20.94 -5.79 -8.37
CA VAL A 6 -20.06 -4.62 -8.48
C VAL A 6 -18.61 -5.03 -8.17
N ALA A 7 -18.38 -5.79 -7.10
CA ALA A 7 -17.06 -6.33 -6.75
C ALA A 7 -16.43 -7.08 -7.92
N GLU A 8 -17.20 -8.01 -8.50
CA GLU A 8 -16.74 -8.85 -9.60
C GLU A 8 -16.41 -8.03 -10.85
N THR A 9 -17.22 -6.99 -11.15
CA THR A 9 -16.95 -6.07 -12.24
C THR A 9 -15.61 -5.35 -12.06
N TYR A 10 -15.34 -4.83 -10.86
CA TYR A 10 -14.05 -4.18 -10.56
C TYR A 10 -12.87 -5.15 -10.63
N LYS A 11 -13.01 -6.37 -10.09
CA LYS A 11 -11.98 -7.41 -10.21
C LYS A 11 -11.63 -7.66 -11.67
N GLN A 12 -12.64 -7.87 -12.53
CA GLN A 12 -12.43 -8.12 -13.95
C GLN A 12 -11.76 -6.94 -14.66
N MET A 13 -12.19 -5.70 -14.36
CA MET A 13 -11.56 -4.50 -14.92
C MET A 13 -10.08 -4.39 -14.54
N PHE A 14 -9.72 -4.64 -13.27
CA PHE A 14 -8.34 -4.57 -12.81
C PHE A 14 -7.48 -5.71 -13.37
N THR A 15 -8.01 -6.93 -13.44
CA THR A 15 -7.31 -8.07 -14.05
C THR A 15 -7.04 -7.83 -15.54
N GLU A 16 -8.03 -7.29 -16.27
CA GLU A 16 -7.85 -6.98 -17.69
C GLU A 16 -6.84 -5.84 -17.90
N GLY A 17 -6.90 -4.79 -17.08
CA GLY A 17 -5.89 -3.72 -17.08
C GLY A 17 -4.48 -4.28 -16.90
N PHE A 18 -4.29 -5.16 -15.91
CA PHE A 18 -3.02 -5.82 -15.67
C PHE A 18 -2.53 -6.61 -16.89
N ARG A 19 -3.41 -7.43 -17.47
CA ARG A 19 -3.12 -8.26 -18.65
C ARG A 19 -2.66 -7.42 -19.83
N LEU A 20 -3.32 -6.28 -20.08
CA LEU A 20 -2.99 -5.37 -21.19
C LEU A 20 -1.62 -4.72 -21.04
N LYS A 21 -1.14 -4.51 -19.81
CA LYS A 21 0.20 -3.94 -19.57
C LYS A 21 1.33 -4.94 -19.83
N ASN A 22 1.03 -6.24 -19.91
CA ASN A 22 1.99 -7.32 -20.20
C ASN A 22 3.27 -7.25 -19.35
N THR A 23 3.14 -6.78 -18.10
CA THR A 23 4.26 -6.66 -17.17
C THR A 23 4.54 -8.02 -16.56
N LYS A 24 5.81 -8.41 -16.48
CA LYS A 24 6.27 -9.63 -15.81
C LYS A 24 7.24 -9.24 -14.71
N PHE A 25 6.90 -9.56 -13.47
CA PHE A 25 7.81 -9.50 -12.34
C PHE A 25 7.67 -10.81 -11.55
N HIS A 26 8.75 -11.21 -10.86
CA HIS A 26 8.72 -12.36 -9.97
C HIS A 26 8.57 -11.89 -8.54
N ILE A 27 7.50 -12.33 -7.86
CA ILE A 27 7.30 -12.07 -6.43
C ILE A 27 7.63 -13.36 -5.69
N ASP A 28 8.58 -13.29 -4.77
CA ASP A 28 8.89 -14.43 -3.92
C ASP A 28 7.70 -14.70 -3.00
N PRO A 29 7.39 -15.98 -2.68
CA PRO A 29 6.49 -16.29 -1.58
C PRO A 29 6.93 -15.55 -0.32
N ASN A 30 5.98 -15.02 0.46
CA ASN A 30 6.24 -14.24 1.68
C ASN A 30 6.71 -12.78 1.45
N THR A 31 6.40 -12.21 0.28
CA THR A 31 6.62 -10.78 0.00
C THR A 31 5.48 -9.93 0.56
N ALA A 32 5.84 -8.84 1.25
CA ALA A 32 4.92 -7.79 1.65
C ALA A 32 5.15 -6.56 0.77
N LEU A 33 4.07 -6.05 0.16
CA LEU A 33 4.11 -4.87 -0.68
C LEU A 33 3.96 -3.60 0.17
N ILE A 34 4.87 -2.65 0.04
CA ILE A 34 4.80 -1.34 0.66
C ILE A 34 4.44 -0.33 -0.42
N LEU A 35 3.30 0.34 -0.24
CA LEU A 35 2.84 1.42 -1.12
C LEU A 35 3.20 2.76 -0.52
N THR A 36 3.94 3.56 -1.27
CA THR A 36 4.29 4.92 -0.88
C THR A 36 3.23 5.91 -1.34
N GLN A 37 3.29 7.12 -0.78
CA GLN A 37 2.39 8.22 -1.09
C GLN A 37 3.22 9.49 -1.30
N PRO A 38 2.81 10.37 -2.23
CA PRO A 38 3.60 11.53 -2.66
C PRO A 38 3.46 12.70 -1.68
N PHE A 39 3.70 12.49 -0.39
CA PHE A 39 3.46 13.51 0.62
C PHE A 39 4.41 14.69 0.47
N THR A 40 5.67 14.45 0.11
CA THR A 40 6.63 15.50 -0.19
C THR A 40 6.23 16.35 -1.38
N GLU A 41 5.75 15.73 -2.44
CA GLU A 41 5.32 16.41 -3.66
C GLU A 41 4.06 17.25 -3.41
N TYR A 42 3.26 16.85 -2.43
CA TYR A 42 2.10 17.61 -1.95
C TYR A 42 2.42 18.55 -0.79
N ASN A 43 3.70 18.76 -0.45
CA ASN A 43 4.16 19.61 0.66
C ASN A 43 3.49 19.28 2.01
N THR A 44 3.09 18.02 2.20
CA THR A 44 2.43 17.56 3.42
C THR A 44 3.46 17.21 4.50
N TYR A 45 4.57 16.56 4.11
CA TYR A 45 5.67 16.19 5.00
C TYR A 45 7.02 16.48 4.36
N THR A 46 8.08 16.46 5.17
CA THR A 46 9.45 16.49 4.65
C THR A 46 9.85 15.14 4.07
N ILE A 47 10.84 15.15 3.19
CA ILE A 47 11.39 13.93 2.58
C ILE A 47 12.00 12.99 3.63
N GLU A 48 12.57 13.53 4.69
CA GLU A 48 13.10 12.75 5.81
C GLU A 48 11.99 12.03 6.57
N GLN A 49 10.84 12.69 6.79
CA GLN A 49 9.69 12.09 7.47
C GLN A 49 9.11 10.95 6.63
N GLU A 50 8.85 11.19 5.35
CA GLU A 50 8.30 10.21 4.43
C GLU A 50 9.21 8.97 4.33
N ILE A 51 10.52 9.18 4.13
CA ILE A 51 11.47 8.07 4.07
C ILE A 51 11.58 7.34 5.41
N SER A 52 11.58 8.06 6.54
CA SER A 52 11.60 7.42 7.87
C SER A 52 10.36 6.55 8.11
N GLY A 53 9.20 6.99 7.63
CA GLY A 53 7.96 6.20 7.70
C GLY A 53 8.08 4.90 6.92
N VAL A 54 8.55 4.96 5.67
CA VAL A 54 8.78 3.75 4.84
C VAL A 54 9.83 2.83 5.46
N GLU A 55 10.91 3.39 6.01
CA GLU A 55 11.94 2.62 6.71
C GLU A 55 11.39 1.84 7.90
N ARG A 56 10.50 2.46 8.71
CA ARG A 56 9.83 1.80 9.84
C ARG A 56 8.96 0.64 9.37
N ILE A 57 8.14 0.84 8.33
CA ILE A 57 7.32 -0.22 7.73
C ILE A 57 8.22 -1.39 7.28
N ALA A 58 9.27 -1.10 6.52
CA ALA A 58 10.18 -2.12 6.02
C ALA A 58 10.88 -2.90 7.16
N LYS A 59 11.22 -2.21 8.26
CA LYS A 59 11.80 -2.86 9.45
C LYS A 59 10.81 -3.83 10.08
N GLU A 60 9.55 -3.46 10.26
CA GLU A 60 8.53 -4.35 10.84
C GLU A 60 8.25 -5.57 9.96
N VAL A 61 8.12 -5.36 8.65
CA VAL A 61 7.96 -6.44 7.68
C VAL A 61 9.11 -7.46 7.82
N ARG A 62 10.36 -6.98 7.91
CA ARG A 62 11.53 -7.86 8.12
C ARG A 62 11.50 -8.56 9.46
N GLN A 63 11.11 -7.87 10.54
CA GLN A 63 10.97 -8.47 11.88
C GLN A 63 9.89 -9.55 11.93
N ALA A 64 8.86 -9.45 11.10
CA ALA A 64 7.86 -10.49 10.89
C ALA A 64 8.34 -11.64 9.97
N GLY A 65 9.61 -11.61 9.54
CA GLY A 65 10.22 -12.63 8.69
C GLY A 65 9.82 -12.55 7.22
N LYS A 66 9.32 -11.39 6.74
CA LYS A 66 8.82 -11.18 5.37
C LYS A 66 9.77 -10.33 4.54
N ASN A 67 9.60 -10.37 3.22
CA ASN A 67 10.40 -9.59 2.27
C ASN A 67 9.68 -8.28 1.93
N PRO A 68 10.17 -7.10 2.36
CA PRO A 68 9.58 -5.82 1.97
C PRO A 68 9.95 -5.48 0.53
N VAL A 69 8.94 -5.17 -0.27
CA VAL A 69 9.10 -4.67 -1.64
C VAL A 69 8.31 -3.39 -1.79
N LEU A 70 8.88 -2.40 -2.46
CA LEU A 70 8.29 -1.07 -2.60
C LEU A 70 7.57 -0.92 -3.94
N LYS A 71 6.44 -0.21 -3.97
CA LYS A 71 5.86 0.31 -5.20
C LYS A 71 5.58 1.79 -5.03
N LEU A 72 6.16 2.60 -5.92
CA LEU A 72 6.04 4.05 -5.87
C LEU A 72 4.66 4.54 -6.33
N HIS A 73 4.18 5.64 -5.76
CA HIS A 73 3.06 6.37 -6.34
C HIS A 73 3.52 7.03 -7.66
N PRO A 74 2.69 7.09 -8.71
CA PRO A 74 3.10 7.63 -10.01
C PRO A 74 3.55 9.09 -10.01
N ALA A 75 3.17 9.84 -8.98
CA ALA A 75 3.57 11.24 -8.80
C ALA A 75 4.91 11.42 -8.08
N GLU A 76 5.53 10.33 -7.61
CA GLU A 76 6.80 10.41 -6.87
C GLU A 76 8.00 10.35 -7.81
N GLU A 77 9.04 11.09 -7.41
CA GLU A 77 10.32 11.06 -8.12
C GLU A 77 11.00 9.67 -8.02
N PRO A 78 11.52 9.12 -9.14
CA PRO A 78 12.35 7.93 -9.11
C PRO A 78 13.56 8.12 -8.18
N GLY A 79 13.96 7.05 -7.49
CA GLY A 79 15.16 7.04 -6.66
C GLY A 79 15.00 7.62 -5.25
N LYS A 80 13.86 8.23 -4.90
CA LYS A 80 13.58 8.83 -3.58
C LYS A 80 13.96 7.92 -2.40
N TYR A 81 13.72 6.61 -2.55
CA TYR A 81 13.93 5.62 -1.49
C TYR A 81 15.17 4.74 -1.66
N GLU A 82 16.08 5.04 -2.60
CA GLU A 82 17.26 4.22 -2.91
C GLU A 82 18.11 3.89 -1.67
N LYS A 83 18.26 4.87 -0.77
CA LYS A 83 19.04 4.71 0.47
C LYS A 83 18.51 3.60 1.40
N LEU A 84 17.26 3.18 1.24
CA LEU A 84 16.67 2.10 2.03
C LEU A 84 17.06 0.70 1.54
N GLY A 85 17.67 0.59 0.34
CA GLY A 85 18.05 -0.68 -0.26
C GLY A 85 16.88 -1.63 -0.47
N LEU A 86 15.67 -1.09 -0.69
CA LEU A 86 14.48 -1.88 -0.96
C LEU A 86 14.39 -2.20 -2.45
N ARG A 87 13.96 -3.43 -2.77
CA ARG A 87 13.56 -3.76 -4.13
C ARG A 87 12.30 -2.96 -4.47
N THR A 88 12.29 -2.33 -5.63
CA THR A 88 11.13 -1.60 -6.16
C THR A 88 10.46 -2.39 -7.28
N ILE A 89 9.14 -2.44 -7.28
CA ILE A 89 8.32 -2.91 -8.39
C ILE A 89 7.99 -1.71 -9.27
N GLU A 90 8.45 -1.78 -10.51
CA GLU A 90 8.05 -0.86 -11.56
C GLU A 90 6.78 -1.38 -12.21
N TYR A 91 5.67 -0.69 -11.96
CA TYR A 91 4.39 -0.97 -12.59
C TYR A 91 3.72 0.35 -12.98
N PRO A 92 3.48 0.59 -14.29
CA PRO A 92 3.00 1.89 -14.76
C PRO A 92 1.48 2.10 -14.55
N GLY A 93 0.79 1.14 -13.93
CA GLY A 93 -0.63 1.22 -13.64
C GLY A 93 -0.98 1.61 -12.21
N PRO A 94 -2.29 1.79 -11.93
CA PRO A 94 -2.79 1.83 -10.57
C PRO A 94 -2.47 0.50 -9.88
N VAL A 95 -2.26 0.57 -8.57
CA VAL A 95 -1.83 -0.59 -7.79
C VAL A 95 -2.91 -1.68 -7.75
N GLU A 96 -4.18 -1.34 -7.89
CA GLU A 96 -5.29 -2.30 -7.90
C GLU A 96 -5.15 -3.31 -9.05
N GLU A 97 -4.64 -2.88 -10.22
CA GLU A 97 -4.31 -3.80 -11.31
C GLU A 97 -3.14 -4.72 -10.94
N LEU A 98 -2.10 -4.17 -10.29
CA LEU A 98 -1.00 -4.97 -9.77
C LEU A 98 -1.51 -6.03 -8.79
N LEU A 99 -2.35 -5.66 -7.82
CA LEU A 99 -2.93 -6.58 -6.84
C LEU A 99 -3.83 -7.63 -7.50
N ALA A 100 -4.57 -7.27 -8.55
CA ALA A 100 -5.40 -8.21 -9.31
C ALA A 100 -4.55 -9.24 -10.08
N GLY A 101 -3.46 -8.80 -10.69
CA GLY A 101 -2.55 -9.64 -11.48
C GLY A 101 -1.61 -10.52 -10.66
N SER A 102 -1.36 -10.13 -9.41
CA SER A 102 -0.49 -10.82 -8.45
C SER A 102 -1.27 -11.38 -7.26
N ALA A 103 -2.59 -11.59 -7.44
CA ALA A 103 -3.45 -12.10 -6.38
C ALA A 103 -2.92 -13.46 -5.89
N GLY A 104 -2.54 -13.50 -4.61
CA GLY A 104 -1.91 -14.67 -3.97
C GLY A 104 -0.38 -14.67 -3.95
N GLU A 105 0.29 -13.72 -4.61
CA GLU A 105 1.76 -13.59 -4.56
C GLU A 105 2.22 -12.68 -3.41
N PHE A 106 1.47 -11.63 -3.10
CA PHE A 106 1.70 -10.81 -1.91
C PHE A 106 0.99 -11.39 -0.69
N CYS A 107 1.75 -11.59 0.39
CA CYS A 107 1.17 -12.06 1.65
C CYS A 107 0.45 -10.95 2.43
N GLU A 108 0.84 -9.69 2.21
CA GLU A 108 0.18 -8.51 2.77
C GLU A 108 0.60 -7.23 2.05
N VAL A 109 -0.20 -6.18 2.19
CA VAL A 109 0.06 -4.83 1.68
C VAL A 109 0.10 -3.85 2.84
N TRP A 110 1.12 -3.00 2.87
CA TRP A 110 1.33 -1.95 3.84
C TRP A 110 1.29 -0.60 3.14
N SER A 111 0.66 0.37 3.77
CA SER A 111 0.76 1.76 3.35
C SER A 111 0.39 2.67 4.50
N PHE A 112 0.62 3.97 4.33
CA PHE A 112 -0.18 4.97 5.03
C PHE A 112 -1.66 4.86 4.57
N TYR A 113 -2.54 5.71 5.07
CA TYR A 113 -3.96 5.67 4.71
C TYR A 113 -4.18 5.86 3.20
N SER A 114 -4.33 4.74 2.49
CA SER A 114 -4.51 4.63 1.04
C SER A 114 -5.75 3.80 0.72
N SER A 115 -6.59 4.28 -0.18
CA SER A 115 -7.77 3.54 -0.65
C SER A 115 -7.40 2.17 -1.26
N SER A 116 -6.17 2.03 -1.77
CA SER A 116 -5.64 0.77 -2.27
C SER A 116 -5.60 -0.35 -1.23
N LEU A 117 -5.48 -0.02 0.06
CA LEU A 117 -5.59 -1.01 1.15
C LEU A 117 -7.02 -1.57 1.24
N ILE A 118 -8.02 -0.70 1.08
CA ILE A 118 -9.42 -1.10 1.08
C ILE A 118 -9.70 -2.01 -0.11
N PHE A 119 -9.25 -1.65 -1.30
CA PHE A 119 -9.43 -2.49 -2.50
C PHE A 119 -8.67 -3.82 -2.39
N GLY A 120 -7.43 -3.81 -1.88
CA GLY A 120 -6.63 -5.00 -1.65
C GLY A 120 -7.37 -6.06 -0.82
N SER A 121 -7.92 -5.64 0.32
CA SER A 121 -8.71 -6.53 1.17
C SER A 121 -10.08 -6.86 0.56
N ALA A 122 -10.86 -5.86 0.17
CA ALA A 122 -12.26 -6.04 -0.23
C ALA A 122 -12.42 -6.84 -1.53
N LEU A 123 -11.50 -6.70 -2.49
CA LEU A 123 -11.59 -7.33 -3.80
C LEU A 123 -10.67 -8.55 -3.92
N PHE A 124 -9.49 -8.54 -3.30
CA PHE A 124 -8.47 -9.56 -3.57
C PHE A 124 -8.14 -10.42 -2.35
N ASP A 125 -8.84 -10.22 -1.22
CA ASP A 125 -8.62 -10.95 0.03
C ASP A 125 -7.16 -10.85 0.52
N ILE A 126 -6.50 -9.73 0.23
CA ILE A 126 -5.13 -9.48 0.65
C ILE A 126 -5.16 -8.76 1.99
N ARG A 127 -4.45 -9.34 2.96
CA ARG A 127 -4.25 -8.70 4.26
C ARG A 127 -3.63 -7.31 4.08
N SER A 128 -4.33 -6.29 4.53
CA SER A 128 -3.97 -4.89 4.29
C SER A 128 -3.75 -4.17 5.61
N ILE A 129 -2.67 -3.40 5.71
CA ILE A 129 -2.21 -2.80 6.97
C ILE A 129 -1.99 -1.30 6.74
N ALA A 130 -2.80 -0.49 7.42
CA ALA A 130 -2.72 0.96 7.44
C ALA A 130 -1.82 1.42 8.58
N VAL A 131 -0.85 2.26 8.25
CA VAL A 131 0.17 2.76 9.18
C VAL A 131 -0.13 4.20 9.55
N ARG A 132 -0.27 4.44 10.85
CA ARG A 132 -0.41 5.75 11.48
C ARG A 132 0.98 6.20 11.96
N THR A 133 1.37 7.44 11.68
CA THR A 133 2.59 8.05 12.25
C THR A 133 2.24 9.34 12.97
N ASP A 134 3.12 9.80 13.87
CA ASP A 134 2.92 11.05 14.63
C ASP A 134 2.78 12.29 13.75
N TRP A 135 3.54 12.33 12.65
CA TRP A 135 3.51 13.44 11.71
C TRP A 135 2.42 13.25 10.66
N ASN A 136 1.99 12.02 10.39
CA ASN A 136 0.80 11.77 9.59
C ASN A 136 -0.49 11.98 10.38
N SER A 137 -0.56 13.02 11.24
CA SER A 137 -1.65 13.28 12.20
C SER A 137 -3.03 13.44 11.55
N SER A 138 -3.10 13.58 10.22
CA SER A 138 -4.30 13.35 9.38
C SER A 138 -4.74 11.88 9.29
N THR A 139 -4.21 11.07 10.22
CA THR A 139 -4.73 9.87 10.85
C THR A 139 -6.25 9.82 10.80
N LEU A 140 -6.79 8.66 10.46
CA LEU A 140 -8.18 8.18 10.58
C LEU A 140 -9.25 9.06 11.27
N ASP A 141 -8.89 9.77 12.33
CA ASP A 141 -9.70 10.71 13.09
C ASP A 141 -10.13 11.95 12.27
N ASP A 142 -9.32 12.37 11.29
CA ASP A 142 -9.63 13.47 10.35
C ASP A 142 -10.42 13.00 9.13
N LEU A 143 -10.51 11.69 8.91
CA LEU A 143 -11.39 11.13 7.88
C LEU A 143 -12.85 11.28 8.33
N ASP A 144 -13.72 11.50 7.35
CA ASP A 144 -15.15 11.38 7.60
C ASP A 144 -15.51 9.97 8.10
N GLU A 145 -16.67 9.87 8.74
CA GLU A 145 -17.10 8.64 9.40
C GLU A 145 -17.18 7.46 8.44
N GLU A 146 -17.55 7.70 7.18
CA GLU A 146 -17.68 6.67 6.15
C GLU A 146 -16.31 6.10 5.75
N CYS A 147 -15.35 6.98 5.46
CA CYS A 147 -13.98 6.62 5.14
C CYS A 147 -13.32 5.86 6.30
N ARG A 148 -13.50 6.34 7.53
CA ARG A 148 -13.01 5.64 8.72
C ARG A 148 -13.64 4.26 8.88
N ALA A 149 -14.94 4.12 8.68
CA ALA A 149 -15.63 2.84 8.74
C ALA A 149 -15.11 1.84 7.69
N LEU A 150 -14.76 2.32 6.49
CA LEU A 150 -14.15 1.48 5.46
C LEU A 150 -12.75 1.00 5.87
N PHE A 151 -11.88 1.88 6.36
CA PHE A 151 -10.56 1.46 6.83
C PHE A 151 -10.64 0.49 8.00
N ASN A 152 -11.47 0.75 9.01
CA ASN A 152 -11.67 -0.15 10.16
C ASN A 152 -12.18 -1.54 9.75
N LYS A 153 -12.85 -1.64 8.61
CA LYS A 153 -13.39 -2.89 8.09
C LYS A 153 -12.39 -3.66 7.24
N TYR A 154 -11.55 -2.97 6.47
CA TYR A 154 -10.74 -3.55 5.39
C TYR A 154 -9.23 -3.40 5.60
N ALA A 155 -8.78 -2.77 6.69
CA ALA A 155 -7.38 -2.67 7.03
C ALA A 155 -7.16 -2.93 8.53
N GLU A 156 -6.04 -3.56 8.85
CA GLU A 156 -5.50 -3.54 10.22
C GLU A 156 -4.76 -2.23 10.45
N HIS A 157 -4.72 -1.76 11.69
CA HIS A 157 -4.08 -0.49 12.04
C HIS A 157 -2.80 -0.73 12.83
N ARG A 158 -1.74 -0.01 12.46
CA ARG A 158 -0.45 -0.01 13.15
C ARG A 158 -0.04 1.42 13.48
N ASP A 159 0.17 1.67 14.76
CA ASP A 159 0.55 3.00 15.26
C ASP A 159 2.06 3.07 15.50
N TYR A 160 2.73 3.93 14.73
CA TYR A 160 4.11 4.33 14.97
C TYR A 160 4.12 5.69 15.64
N SER A 161 3.64 5.71 16.88
CA SER A 161 3.97 6.81 17.77
C SER A 161 5.37 6.62 18.32
N ASN A 162 6.17 7.68 18.30
CA ASN A 162 7.34 7.75 19.15
C ASN A 162 6.78 7.70 20.57
N GLY A 163 6.88 6.53 21.22
CA GLY A 163 6.56 6.39 22.63
C GLY A 163 7.21 7.56 23.37
N ARG A 164 6.38 8.33 24.08
CA ARG A 164 6.87 9.35 25.00
C ARG A 164 7.81 8.74 26.03
#